data_AF-A0AAE4SDX5-F1
#
_entry.id   AF-A0AAE4SDX5-F1
#
_cell.length_a   1.000
_cell.length_b   1.000
_cell.length_c   1.000
_cell.angle_alpha   90.00
_cell.angle_beta   90.00
_cell.angle_gamma   90.00
#
_symmetry.space_group_name_H-M   'P 1'
#
loop_
_entity.id
_entity.type
_entity.pdbx_description
1 polymer ?
#
loop_
_entity_poly.entity_id
_entity_poly.type
_entity_poly.pdbx_seq_one_letter_code
_entity_poly.pdbx_strand_id
1 'polypeptide(L)'
;MRISRLIESIKQRLKKGLYVICSCIGSFNPFISILNFRSIRSFGFFLGFLLIFIRGFSMIFEKIKTIPTSEELLDKAFRRSTRTMAGKKIDGPTSRCEANEAMLLTAANILTDNLSNTARMFPNFESLSSFYYDMADILVGVDKIKKSLSRIDWASSKIHSMSREYVGKIRGNSAPGDVRKEAFGRISSIIYSIEPDLKLLGETRNILKDLPDIREEPTIIIAGYPNVGKSSFVSYVTNATPEIAPYPFTTKGILIGHMIVNHVRYQVIDTPGLLDRPMSERNDIELQAITALRRLDAIVMILIDPSESCGYEIKDQIKLAKEIQARFTLPSIIVGNKSDRDEFRKVDEVDTYISTKTGDGIDELVQQLLSMIPLPEKEFEEPNPFGY
;
A
#
# COMPACT_ATOMS: atom_id res chain seq x y z
N MET A 1 -18.46 26.54 -34.93
CA MET A 1 -17.75 27.63 -34.22
C MET A 1 -17.52 27.37 -32.71
N ARG A 2 -18.43 26.70 -31.97
CA ARG A 2 -18.26 26.41 -30.51
C ARG A 2 -17.24 25.31 -30.16
N ILE A 3 -17.14 24.25 -30.98
CA ILE A 3 -16.20 23.12 -30.72
C ILE A 3 -14.74 23.52 -30.98
N SER A 4 -14.49 24.33 -32.01
CA SER A 4 -13.14 24.86 -32.30
C SER A 4 -12.60 25.69 -31.13
N ARG A 5 -13.43 26.58 -30.55
CA ARG A 5 -13.05 27.39 -29.38
C ARG A 5 -12.83 26.56 -28.11
N LEU A 6 -13.57 25.45 -27.95
CA LEU A 6 -13.38 24.51 -26.83
C LEU A 6 -12.04 23.77 -26.95
N ILE A 7 -11.71 23.31 -28.17
CA ILE A 7 -10.42 22.67 -28.47
C ILE A 7 -9.26 23.65 -28.27
N GLU A 8 -9.43 24.91 -28.67
CA GLU A 8 -8.42 25.96 -28.46
C GLU A 8 -8.22 26.29 -26.98
N SER A 9 -9.31 26.33 -26.19
CA SER A 9 -9.26 26.53 -24.74
C SER A 9 -8.59 25.35 -24.00
N ILE A 10 -8.87 24.11 -24.42
CA ILE A 10 -8.21 22.91 -23.90
C ILE A 10 -6.73 22.89 -24.28
N LYS A 11 -6.37 23.26 -25.52
CA LYS A 11 -4.97 23.42 -25.96
C LYS A 11 -4.23 24.50 -25.17
N GLN A 12 -4.89 25.62 -24.82
CA GLN A 12 -4.30 26.68 -23.99
C GLN A 12 -4.11 26.23 -22.54
N ARG A 13 -5.05 25.48 -21.95
CA ARG A 13 -4.92 24.93 -20.60
C ARG A 13 -3.85 23.83 -20.53
N LEU A 14 -3.76 22.98 -21.55
CA LEU A 14 -2.70 21.98 -21.66
C LEU A 14 -1.34 22.63 -21.90
N LYS A 15 -1.23 23.68 -22.72
CA LYS A 15 0.02 24.46 -22.85
C LYS A 15 0.44 25.08 -21.53
N LYS A 16 -0.49 25.62 -20.73
CA LYS A 16 -0.19 26.15 -19.39
C LYS A 16 0.24 25.03 -18.43
N GLY A 17 -0.43 23.87 -18.43
CA GLY A 17 -0.03 22.71 -17.62
C GLY A 17 1.34 22.13 -18.02
N LEU A 18 1.63 22.06 -19.33
CA LEU A 18 2.92 21.62 -19.85
C LEU A 18 4.03 22.65 -19.57
N TYR A 19 3.72 23.94 -19.54
CA TYR A 19 4.66 25.00 -19.13
C TYR A 19 5.02 24.91 -17.65
N VAL A 20 4.05 24.56 -16.78
CA VAL A 20 4.29 24.30 -15.34
C VAL A 20 5.18 23.06 -15.15
N ILE A 21 4.96 22.02 -15.96
CA ILE A 21 5.81 20.81 -15.95
C ILE A 21 7.22 21.13 -16.50
N CYS A 22 7.34 21.96 -17.54
CA CYS A 22 8.63 22.37 -18.09
C CYS A 22 9.39 23.38 -17.22
N SER A 23 8.73 24.18 -16.37
CA SER A 23 9.41 25.06 -15.41
C SER A 23 9.97 24.32 -14.20
N CYS A 24 9.50 23.10 -13.92
CA CYS A 24 10.02 22.22 -12.87
C CYS A 24 11.21 21.35 -13.32
N ILE A 25 11.49 21.31 -14.63
CA ILE A 25 12.61 20.56 -15.20
C ILE A 25 13.54 21.60 -15.80
N GLY A 26 14.54 22.02 -15.01
CA GLY A 26 15.56 22.97 -15.45
C GLY A 26 16.16 22.55 -16.79
N SER A 27 16.00 23.44 -17.78
CA SER A 27 16.82 23.55 -18.99
C SER A 27 16.97 22.28 -19.85
N PHE A 28 15.99 21.97 -20.72
CA PHE A 28 16.31 21.33 -22.01
C PHE A 28 15.29 21.75 -23.09
N ASN A 29 15.72 22.67 -23.95
CA ASN A 29 15.11 23.00 -25.23
C ASN A 29 15.99 22.35 -26.31
N PRO A 30 15.62 21.15 -26.81
CA PRO A 30 15.38 21.05 -28.26
C PRO A 30 14.27 20.04 -28.65
N PHE A 31 13.31 19.70 -27.78
CA PHE A 31 12.18 18.81 -28.15
C PHE A 31 10.87 19.57 -28.50
N ILE A 32 10.84 20.89 -28.36
CA ILE A 32 9.65 21.71 -28.66
C ILE A 32 9.53 22.03 -30.18
N SER A 33 10.55 21.75 -30.99
CA SER A 33 10.52 22.00 -32.44
C SER A 33 9.89 20.89 -33.28
N ILE A 34 9.53 19.73 -32.71
CA ILE A 34 8.90 18.62 -33.44
C ILE A 34 7.63 18.15 -32.73
N LEU A 35 6.65 19.04 -32.59
CA LEU A 35 5.28 18.64 -32.20
C LEU A 35 4.26 19.16 -33.22
N ASN A 36 4.44 18.74 -34.47
CA ASN A 36 3.35 18.73 -35.46
C ASN A 36 2.46 17.51 -35.17
N PHE A 37 1.60 17.59 -34.15
CA PHE A 37 0.56 16.59 -33.91
C PHE A 37 -0.46 16.63 -35.06
N ARG A 38 -0.22 15.82 -36.09
CA ARG A 38 -1.10 15.71 -37.28
C ARG A 38 -2.32 14.78 -37.08
N SER A 39 -2.49 14.13 -35.92
CA SER A 39 -3.65 13.25 -35.69
C SER A 39 -3.98 13.05 -34.21
N ILE A 40 -5.29 12.96 -33.91
CA ILE A 40 -5.87 12.61 -32.60
C ILE A 40 -5.34 11.27 -32.07
N ARG A 41 -4.92 10.36 -32.96
CA ARG A 41 -4.38 9.04 -32.63
C ARG A 41 -3.03 9.10 -31.90
N SER A 42 -2.17 10.06 -32.27
CA SER A 42 -0.84 10.26 -31.65
C SER A 42 -0.94 10.90 -30.26
N PHE A 43 -2.00 11.68 -30.01
CA PHE A 43 -2.30 12.25 -28.70
C PHE A 43 -2.84 11.18 -27.74
N GLY A 44 -3.63 10.23 -28.24
CA GLY A 44 -4.13 9.08 -27.46
C GLY A 44 -3.03 8.13 -27.01
N PHE A 45 -2.01 7.91 -27.85
CA PHE A 45 -0.84 7.08 -27.49
C PHE A 45 0.01 7.74 -26.39
N PHE A 46 0.24 9.05 -26.48
CA PHE A 46 1.00 9.80 -25.47
C PHE A 46 0.24 9.91 -24.14
N LEU A 47 -1.08 10.12 -24.19
CA LEU A 47 -1.93 10.10 -22.99
C LEU A 47 -2.02 8.68 -22.41
N GLY A 48 -2.00 7.65 -23.25
CA GLY A 48 -1.92 6.24 -22.85
C GLY A 48 -0.60 5.92 -22.14
N PHE A 49 0.53 6.39 -22.67
CA PHE A 49 1.86 6.21 -22.06
C PHE A 49 2.00 7.01 -20.75
N LEU A 50 1.45 8.22 -20.71
CA LEU A 50 1.38 9.04 -19.49
C LEU A 50 0.45 8.40 -18.45
N LEU A 51 -0.68 7.81 -18.87
CA LEU A 51 -1.58 7.06 -18.00
C LEU A 51 -0.96 5.74 -17.54
N ILE A 52 -0.07 5.10 -18.31
CA ILE A 52 0.68 3.90 -17.90
C ILE A 52 1.76 4.28 -16.88
N PHE A 53 2.47 5.40 -17.08
CA PHE A 53 3.40 5.96 -16.08
C PHE A 53 2.69 6.42 -14.80
N ILE A 54 1.42 6.84 -14.89
CA ILE A 54 0.55 7.16 -13.75
C ILE A 54 -0.24 5.90 -13.25
N ARG A 55 -0.16 4.75 -13.92
CA ARG A 55 -0.84 3.49 -13.55
C ARG A 55 0.09 2.38 -13.06
N GLY A 56 1.34 2.72 -12.73
CA GLY A 56 2.20 1.85 -11.90
C GLY A 56 1.86 1.88 -10.41
N PHE A 57 0.80 2.59 -9.99
CA PHE A 57 0.49 2.82 -8.59
C PHE A 57 -0.66 1.91 -8.15
N SER A 58 -0.31 0.81 -7.51
CA SER A 58 -1.25 -0.08 -6.88
C SER A 58 -0.95 -0.13 -5.40
N MET A 59 -1.65 0.69 -4.59
CA MET A 59 -1.71 0.45 -3.15
C MET A 59 -2.13 -1.01 -2.94
N ILE A 60 -1.19 -1.82 -2.44
CA ILE A 60 -1.26 -3.29 -2.45
C ILE A 60 -2.54 -3.78 -1.75
N PHE A 61 -2.96 -3.07 -0.69
CA PHE A 61 -4.09 -3.42 0.15
C PHE A 61 -5.36 -2.59 -0.09
N GLU A 62 -5.28 -1.44 -0.77
CA GLU A 62 -6.45 -0.57 -1.03
C GLU A 62 -7.47 -1.23 -1.97
N LYS A 63 -6.99 -2.07 -2.89
CA LYS A 63 -7.84 -2.78 -3.86
C LYS A 63 -8.73 -3.86 -3.23
N ILE A 64 -8.50 -4.20 -1.95
CA ILE A 64 -9.30 -5.20 -1.24
C ILE A 64 -10.66 -4.58 -0.88
N LYS A 65 -11.69 -4.97 -1.63
CA LYS A 65 -13.09 -4.66 -1.37
C LYS A 65 -13.59 -5.31 -0.08
N THR A 66 -14.76 -4.86 0.38
CA THR A 66 -15.45 -5.42 1.55
C THR A 66 -15.66 -6.92 1.41
N ILE A 67 -15.36 -7.63 2.50
CA ILE A 67 -15.57 -9.07 2.63
C ILE A 67 -17.03 -9.30 3.06
N PRO A 68 -17.82 -10.09 2.32
CA PRO A 68 -19.22 -10.35 2.67
C PRO A 68 -19.33 -11.31 3.85
N THR A 69 -20.43 -11.22 4.62
CA THR A 69 -20.74 -12.19 5.69
C THR A 69 -21.29 -13.50 5.12
N SER A 70 -21.29 -14.57 5.93
CA SER A 70 -21.96 -15.84 5.58
C SER A 70 -23.43 -15.66 5.21
N GLU A 71 -24.15 -14.83 5.96
CA GLU A 71 -25.56 -14.51 5.71
C GLU A 71 -25.76 -13.80 4.37
N GLU A 72 -24.97 -12.76 4.08
CA GLU A 72 -25.03 -12.04 2.80
C GLU A 72 -24.69 -12.95 1.60
N LEU A 73 -23.72 -13.85 1.76
CA LEU A 73 -23.37 -14.85 0.75
C LEU A 73 -24.52 -15.79 0.45
N LEU A 74 -25.13 -16.36 1.50
CA LEU A 74 -26.26 -17.29 1.38
C LEU A 74 -27.49 -16.60 0.79
N ASP A 75 -27.84 -15.42 1.29
CA ASP A 75 -28.98 -14.64 0.79
C ASP A 75 -28.83 -14.29 -0.68
N LYS A 76 -27.64 -13.83 -1.09
CA LYS A 76 -27.35 -13.52 -2.49
C LYS A 76 -27.48 -14.76 -3.37
N ALA A 77 -26.96 -15.90 -2.92
CA ALA A 77 -27.00 -17.16 -3.66
C ALA A 77 -28.43 -17.72 -3.79
N PHE A 78 -29.16 -17.82 -2.68
CA PHE A 78 -30.51 -18.38 -2.64
C PHE A 78 -31.54 -17.48 -3.33
N ARG A 79 -31.44 -16.17 -3.17
CA ARG A 79 -32.32 -15.22 -3.88
C ARG A 79 -32.14 -15.32 -5.39
N ARG A 80 -30.91 -15.44 -5.89
CA ARG A 80 -30.65 -15.59 -7.33
C ARG A 80 -31.06 -16.97 -7.85
N SER A 81 -30.75 -18.04 -7.13
CA SER A 81 -31.09 -19.39 -7.58
C SER A 81 -32.59 -19.64 -7.63
N THR A 82 -33.36 -19.08 -6.69
CA THR A 82 -34.84 -19.18 -6.68
C THR A 82 -35.45 -18.57 -7.93
N ARG A 83 -34.91 -17.47 -8.43
CA ARG A 83 -35.35 -16.83 -9.69
C ARG A 83 -35.07 -17.71 -10.90
N THR A 84 -33.93 -18.39 -10.93
CA THR A 84 -33.60 -19.35 -12.00
C THR A 84 -34.62 -20.48 -12.08
N MET A 85 -35.08 -20.99 -10.94
CA MET A 85 -36.11 -22.03 -10.90
C MET A 85 -37.48 -21.49 -11.31
N ALA A 86 -37.86 -20.30 -10.84
CA ALA A 86 -39.16 -19.70 -11.14
C ALA A 86 -39.38 -19.43 -12.64
N GLY A 87 -38.29 -19.25 -13.41
CA GLY A 87 -38.34 -19.09 -14.86
C GLY A 87 -38.49 -20.39 -15.65
N LYS A 88 -38.49 -21.57 -15.01
CA LYS A 88 -38.60 -22.87 -15.69
C LYS A 88 -40.04 -23.38 -15.70
N LYS A 89 -40.48 -23.88 -16.85
CA LYS A 89 -41.74 -24.64 -16.97
C LYS A 89 -41.54 -26.04 -16.38
N ILE A 90 -42.46 -26.47 -15.53
CA ILE A 90 -42.45 -27.79 -14.91
C ILE A 90 -43.71 -28.53 -15.37
N ASP A 91 -43.55 -29.45 -16.32
CA ASP A 91 -44.64 -30.23 -16.92
C ASP A 91 -44.49 -31.74 -16.70
N GLY A 92 -43.40 -32.20 -16.08
CA GLY A 92 -43.21 -33.60 -15.70
C GLY A 92 -42.08 -33.87 -14.70
N PRO A 93 -41.88 -35.13 -14.28
CA PRO A 93 -40.85 -35.53 -13.33
C PRO A 93 -39.43 -35.12 -13.75
N THR A 94 -39.11 -35.25 -15.05
CA THR A 94 -37.81 -34.86 -15.62
C THR A 94 -37.58 -33.35 -15.50
N SER A 95 -38.51 -32.52 -15.98
CA SER A 95 -38.44 -31.05 -15.85
C SER A 95 -38.34 -30.59 -14.38
N ARG A 96 -38.94 -31.33 -13.44
CA ARG A 96 -38.85 -31.06 -12.01
C ARG A 96 -37.44 -31.33 -11.49
N CYS A 97 -36.82 -32.45 -11.87
CA CYS A 97 -35.43 -32.74 -11.53
C CYS A 97 -34.49 -31.67 -12.10
N GLU A 98 -34.65 -31.31 -13.38
CA GLU A 98 -33.85 -30.28 -14.05
C GLU A 98 -34.00 -28.88 -13.45
N ALA A 99 -35.19 -28.54 -12.93
CA ALA A 99 -35.42 -27.29 -12.24
C ALA A 99 -34.71 -27.25 -10.88
N ASN A 100 -34.70 -28.36 -10.15
CA ASN A 100 -33.99 -28.49 -8.87
C ASN A 100 -32.46 -28.51 -9.07
N GLU A 101 -31.96 -29.24 -10.07
CA GLU A 101 -30.53 -29.27 -10.46
C GLU A 101 -30.03 -27.87 -10.81
N ALA A 102 -30.76 -27.14 -11.66
CA ALA A 102 -30.39 -25.78 -12.05
C ALA A 102 -30.35 -24.82 -10.85
N MET A 103 -31.30 -24.94 -9.92
CA MET A 103 -31.31 -24.13 -8.71
C MET A 103 -30.09 -24.42 -7.82
N LEU A 104 -29.79 -25.70 -7.58
CA LEU A 104 -28.65 -26.11 -6.76
C LEU A 104 -27.32 -25.63 -7.37
N LEU A 105 -27.11 -25.89 -8.66
CA LEU A 105 -25.89 -25.47 -9.38
C LEU A 105 -25.73 -23.96 -9.41
N THR A 106 -26.83 -23.21 -9.63
CA THR A 106 -26.78 -21.74 -9.61
C THR A 106 -26.33 -21.22 -8.24
N ALA A 107 -26.90 -21.74 -7.16
CA ALA A 107 -26.52 -21.32 -5.81
C ALA A 107 -25.05 -21.68 -5.51
N ALA A 108 -24.65 -22.92 -5.82
CA ALA A 108 -23.28 -23.39 -5.60
C ALA A 108 -22.26 -22.53 -6.36
N ASN A 109 -22.47 -22.29 -7.66
CA ASN A 109 -21.57 -21.47 -8.48
C ASN A 109 -21.44 -20.04 -7.94
N ILE A 110 -22.56 -19.42 -7.54
CA ILE A 110 -22.50 -18.07 -6.94
C ILE A 110 -21.64 -18.09 -5.68
N LEU A 111 -21.83 -19.07 -4.79
CA LEU A 111 -21.04 -19.15 -3.56
C LEU A 111 -19.55 -19.37 -3.88
N THR A 112 -19.22 -20.35 -4.71
CA THR A 112 -17.83 -20.68 -5.04
C THR A 112 -17.12 -19.52 -5.74
N ASP A 113 -17.81 -18.79 -6.62
CA ASP A 113 -17.25 -17.62 -7.28
C ASP A 113 -16.99 -16.49 -6.29
N ASN A 114 -17.92 -16.21 -5.37
CA ASN A 114 -17.72 -15.16 -4.37
C ASN A 114 -16.57 -15.54 -3.41
N LEU A 115 -16.52 -16.77 -2.90
CA LEU A 115 -15.43 -17.23 -2.03
C LEU A 115 -14.07 -17.19 -2.72
N SER A 116 -13.99 -17.69 -3.95
CA SER A 116 -12.74 -17.67 -4.72
C SER A 116 -12.27 -16.26 -5.04
N ASN A 117 -13.21 -15.35 -5.35
CA ASN A 117 -12.89 -13.94 -5.56
C ASN A 117 -12.42 -13.26 -4.28
N THR A 118 -13.04 -13.55 -3.12
CA THR A 118 -12.57 -13.07 -1.81
C THR A 118 -11.12 -13.47 -1.57
N ALA A 119 -10.76 -14.73 -1.82
CA ALA A 119 -9.39 -15.20 -1.62
C ALA A 119 -8.39 -14.52 -2.56
N ARG A 120 -8.77 -14.34 -3.84
CA ARG A 120 -7.92 -13.71 -4.87
C ARG A 120 -7.69 -12.20 -4.69
N MET A 121 -8.50 -11.55 -3.87
CA MET A 121 -8.35 -10.11 -3.62
C MET A 121 -7.15 -9.80 -2.73
N PHE A 122 -6.71 -10.74 -1.90
CA PHE A 122 -5.53 -10.57 -1.07
C PHE A 122 -4.25 -10.78 -1.90
N PRO A 123 -3.19 -9.97 -1.65
CA PRO A 123 -1.93 -10.18 -2.32
C PRO A 123 -1.31 -11.51 -1.91
N ASN A 124 -0.42 -12.04 -2.76
CA ASN A 124 0.46 -13.12 -2.34
C ASN A 124 1.49 -12.55 -1.35
N PHE A 125 1.37 -12.93 -0.08
CA PHE A 125 2.27 -12.47 0.98
C PHE A 125 3.74 -12.88 0.74
N GLU A 126 3.99 -13.97 0.02
CA GLU A 126 5.37 -14.42 -0.29
C GLU A 126 6.07 -13.56 -1.34
N SER A 127 5.30 -12.82 -2.14
CA SER A 127 5.84 -11.87 -3.12
C SER A 127 5.82 -10.43 -2.63
N LEU A 128 5.40 -10.17 -1.39
CA LEU A 128 5.47 -8.83 -0.81
C LEU A 128 6.93 -8.48 -0.48
N SER A 129 7.24 -7.19 -0.54
CA SER A 129 8.51 -6.71 0.01
C SER A 129 8.61 -7.07 1.49
N SER A 130 9.83 -7.27 1.98
CA SER A 130 10.05 -7.65 3.39
C SER A 130 9.43 -6.65 4.37
N PHE A 131 9.40 -5.36 4.00
CA PHE A 131 8.71 -4.33 4.77
C PHE A 131 7.21 -4.61 4.93
N TYR A 132 6.50 -4.83 3.82
CA TYR A 132 5.05 -5.08 3.85
C TYR A 132 4.69 -6.42 4.50
N TYR A 133 5.53 -7.44 4.31
CA TYR A 133 5.38 -8.71 5.00
C TYR A 133 5.48 -8.53 6.52
N ASP A 134 6.55 -7.90 7.00
CA ASP A 134 6.79 -7.68 8.42
C ASP A 134 5.64 -6.85 9.03
N MET A 135 5.17 -5.80 8.34
CA MET A 135 4.02 -5.00 8.78
C MET A 135 2.72 -5.80 8.88
N ALA A 136 2.40 -6.61 7.87
CA ALA A 136 1.20 -7.45 7.90
C ALA A 136 1.28 -8.52 9.01
N ASP A 137 2.48 -9.05 9.27
CA ASP A 137 2.70 -10.05 10.31
C ASP A 137 2.56 -9.46 11.71
N ILE A 138 3.15 -8.29 11.95
CA ILE A 138 3.05 -7.58 13.24
C ILE A 138 1.60 -7.19 13.55
N LEU A 139 0.87 -6.67 12.54
CA LEU A 139 -0.47 -6.15 12.75
C LEU A 139 -1.54 -7.23 12.95
N VAL A 140 -1.42 -8.35 12.24
CA VAL A 140 -2.47 -9.38 12.18
C VAL A 140 -1.87 -10.77 12.37
N GLY A 141 -0.75 -11.03 11.72
CA GLY A 141 -0.10 -12.34 11.62
C GLY A 141 -0.38 -12.97 10.27
N VAL A 142 0.63 -13.02 9.39
CA VAL A 142 0.51 -13.51 8.02
C VAL A 142 0.01 -14.95 8.00
N ASP A 143 0.47 -15.76 8.94
CA ASP A 143 0.02 -17.15 9.08
C ASP A 143 -1.48 -17.27 9.37
N LYS A 144 -2.06 -16.36 10.16
CA LYS A 144 -3.50 -16.37 10.45
C LYS A 144 -4.30 -15.99 9.21
N ILE A 145 -3.82 -15.00 8.45
CA ILE A 145 -4.41 -14.59 7.17
C ILE A 145 -4.37 -15.75 6.19
N LYS A 146 -3.19 -16.36 5.98
CA LYS A 146 -3.01 -17.53 5.10
C LYS A 146 -3.92 -18.69 5.48
N LYS A 147 -4.01 -19.04 6.77
CA LYS A 147 -4.92 -20.10 7.26
C LYS A 147 -6.39 -19.80 6.93
N SER A 148 -6.83 -18.57 7.10
CA SER A 148 -8.21 -18.15 6.82
C SER A 148 -8.52 -18.18 5.32
N LEU A 149 -7.58 -17.70 4.49
CA LEU A 149 -7.68 -17.79 3.03
C LEU A 149 -7.78 -19.26 2.56
N SER A 150 -6.96 -20.15 3.12
CA SER A 150 -7.01 -21.58 2.82
C SER A 150 -8.32 -22.23 3.25
N ARG A 151 -8.92 -21.80 4.37
CA ARG A 151 -10.24 -22.28 4.81
C ARG A 151 -11.35 -21.84 3.86
N ILE A 152 -11.28 -20.63 3.33
CA ILE A 152 -12.22 -20.14 2.30
C ILE A 152 -12.09 -20.94 1.00
N ASP A 153 -10.86 -21.19 0.54
CA ASP A 153 -10.63 -21.97 -0.68
C ASP A 153 -11.09 -23.43 -0.53
N TRP A 154 -10.83 -24.03 0.64
CA TRP A 154 -11.37 -25.34 1.02
C TRP A 154 -12.90 -25.37 0.96
N ALA A 155 -13.57 -24.35 1.53
CA ALA A 155 -15.03 -24.27 1.54
C ALA A 155 -15.58 -24.15 0.10
N SER A 156 -14.95 -23.34 -0.74
CA SER A 156 -15.27 -23.22 -2.17
C SER A 156 -15.19 -24.59 -2.86
N SER A 157 -14.06 -25.28 -2.72
CA SER A 157 -13.84 -26.61 -3.30
C SER A 157 -14.82 -27.67 -2.76
N LYS A 158 -15.13 -27.62 -1.47
CA LYS A 158 -16.07 -28.55 -0.82
C LYS A 158 -17.51 -28.33 -1.29
N ILE A 159 -17.96 -27.08 -1.41
CA ILE A 159 -19.29 -26.75 -1.95
C ILE A 159 -19.39 -27.20 -3.40
N HIS A 160 -18.35 -26.95 -4.21
CA HIS A 160 -18.33 -27.35 -5.61
C HIS A 160 -18.48 -28.88 -5.78
N SER A 161 -17.64 -29.66 -5.08
CA SER A 161 -17.69 -31.13 -5.13
C SER A 161 -19.02 -31.69 -4.63
N MET A 162 -19.51 -31.20 -3.49
CA MET A 162 -20.78 -31.62 -2.91
C MET A 162 -21.97 -31.29 -3.82
N SER A 163 -21.98 -30.12 -4.47
CA SER A 163 -23.05 -29.77 -5.40
C SER A 163 -23.17 -30.77 -6.55
N ARG A 164 -22.04 -31.25 -7.11
CA ARG A 164 -22.04 -32.27 -8.17
C ARG A 164 -22.56 -33.62 -7.69
N GLU A 165 -22.19 -34.03 -6.48
CA GLU A 165 -22.70 -35.26 -5.86
C GLU A 165 -24.23 -35.21 -5.72
N TYR A 166 -24.76 -34.11 -5.18
CA TYR A 166 -26.20 -33.94 -4.99
C TYR A 166 -26.97 -33.79 -6.29
N VAL A 167 -26.37 -33.20 -7.33
CA VAL A 167 -26.95 -33.21 -8.68
C VAL A 167 -27.14 -34.65 -9.18
N GLY A 168 -26.15 -35.53 -8.97
CA GLY A 168 -26.29 -36.95 -9.26
C GLY A 168 -27.47 -37.60 -8.53
N LYS A 169 -27.66 -37.27 -7.25
CA LYS A 169 -28.78 -37.78 -6.41
C LYS A 169 -30.15 -37.22 -6.80
N ILE A 170 -30.20 -36.03 -7.40
CA ILE A 170 -31.44 -35.40 -7.87
C ILE A 170 -31.97 -36.08 -9.15
N ARG A 171 -31.06 -36.55 -10.02
CA ARG A 171 -31.43 -37.17 -11.29
C ARG A 171 -32.23 -38.45 -11.07
N GLY A 172 -33.41 -38.53 -11.68
CA GLY A 172 -34.31 -39.69 -11.57
C GLY A 172 -34.94 -39.86 -10.18
N ASN A 173 -34.79 -38.91 -9.27
CA ASN A 173 -35.37 -38.98 -7.93
C ASN A 173 -36.85 -38.60 -7.96
N SER A 174 -37.69 -39.30 -7.19
CA SER A 174 -39.12 -39.01 -7.07
C SER A 174 -39.41 -37.72 -6.26
N ALA A 175 -38.50 -37.35 -5.35
CA ALA A 175 -38.59 -36.19 -4.47
C ALA A 175 -37.33 -35.28 -4.57
N PRO A 176 -37.01 -34.72 -5.75
CA PRO A 176 -35.78 -33.94 -5.97
C PRO A 176 -35.70 -32.68 -5.10
N GLY A 177 -36.85 -32.16 -4.65
CA GLY A 177 -36.92 -31.00 -3.77
C GLY A 177 -36.34 -31.26 -2.37
N ASP A 178 -36.52 -32.46 -1.83
CA ASP A 178 -36.03 -32.80 -0.49
C ASP A 178 -34.53 -33.06 -0.51
N VAL A 179 -34.04 -33.74 -1.54
CA VAL A 179 -32.60 -33.90 -1.81
C VAL A 179 -31.91 -32.53 -1.95
N ARG A 180 -32.52 -31.59 -2.66
CA ARG A 180 -32.00 -30.22 -2.78
C ARG A 180 -32.00 -29.48 -1.42
N LYS A 181 -33.06 -29.60 -0.61
CA LYS A 181 -33.11 -28.99 0.73
C LYS A 181 -31.99 -29.52 1.62
N GLU A 182 -31.73 -30.82 1.57
CA GLU A 182 -30.61 -31.43 2.29
C GLU A 182 -29.27 -30.84 1.81
N ALA A 183 -29.07 -30.73 0.49
CA ALA A 183 -27.88 -30.13 -0.09
C ALA A 183 -27.68 -28.69 0.40
N PHE A 184 -28.74 -27.87 0.38
CA PHE A 184 -28.67 -26.49 0.89
C PHE A 184 -28.37 -26.42 2.38
N GLY A 185 -28.95 -27.30 3.20
CA GLY A 185 -28.60 -27.37 4.62
C GLY A 185 -27.11 -27.62 4.85
N ARG A 186 -26.51 -28.54 4.08
CA ARG A 186 -25.06 -28.82 4.14
C ARG A 186 -24.22 -27.66 3.62
N ILE A 187 -24.62 -27.03 2.51
CA ILE A 187 -23.91 -25.85 1.97
C ILE A 187 -23.93 -24.71 2.99
N SER A 188 -25.09 -24.42 3.57
CA SER A 188 -25.22 -23.40 4.61
C SER A 188 -24.35 -23.72 5.82
N SER A 189 -24.33 -24.97 6.26
CA SER A 189 -23.45 -25.39 7.37
C SER A 189 -21.96 -25.14 7.06
N ILE A 190 -21.50 -25.42 5.84
CA ILE A 190 -20.12 -25.10 5.42
C ILE A 190 -19.89 -23.59 5.44
N ILE A 191 -20.79 -22.79 4.87
CA ILE A 191 -20.66 -21.32 4.82
C ILE A 191 -20.65 -20.71 6.22
N TYR A 192 -21.51 -21.15 7.14
CA TYR A 192 -21.49 -20.68 8.52
C TYR A 192 -20.22 -21.11 9.26
N SER A 193 -19.63 -22.26 8.93
CA SER A 193 -18.39 -22.73 9.58
C SER A 193 -17.15 -21.88 9.27
N ILE A 194 -17.19 -21.07 8.22
CA ILE A 194 -16.11 -20.14 7.83
C ILE A 194 -16.42 -18.67 8.18
N GLU A 195 -17.50 -18.40 8.90
CA GLU A 195 -17.84 -17.03 9.35
C GLU A 195 -16.69 -16.37 10.15
N PRO A 196 -15.99 -17.07 11.08
CA PRO A 196 -14.85 -16.48 11.77
C PRO A 196 -13.72 -16.06 10.82
N ASP A 197 -13.50 -16.85 9.75
CA ASP A 197 -12.47 -16.57 8.74
C ASP A 197 -12.85 -15.34 7.90
N LEU A 198 -14.11 -15.22 7.49
CA LEU A 198 -14.63 -14.06 6.77
C LEU A 198 -14.52 -12.77 7.61
N LYS A 199 -14.84 -12.85 8.92
CA LYS A 199 -14.68 -11.73 9.86
C LYS A 199 -13.22 -11.32 10.00
N LEU A 200 -12.32 -12.28 10.24
CA LEU A 200 -10.89 -12.00 10.35
C LEU A 200 -10.37 -11.29 9.09
N LEU A 201 -10.73 -11.79 7.90
CA LEU A 201 -10.29 -11.15 6.66
C LEU A 201 -10.91 -9.76 6.45
N GLY A 202 -12.14 -9.54 6.90
CA GLY A 202 -12.77 -8.22 6.90
C GLY A 202 -12.04 -7.23 7.81
N GLU A 203 -11.69 -7.65 9.02
CA GLU A 203 -10.89 -6.86 9.98
C GLU A 203 -9.48 -6.62 9.44
N THR A 204 -8.82 -7.67 8.94
CA THR A 204 -7.50 -7.60 8.29
C THR A 204 -7.50 -6.56 7.18
N ARG A 205 -8.50 -6.60 6.30
CA ARG A 205 -8.66 -5.63 5.22
C ARG A 205 -8.80 -4.21 5.76
N ASN A 206 -9.53 -4.00 6.85
CA ASN A 206 -9.69 -2.67 7.44
C ASN A 206 -8.40 -2.16 8.09
N ILE A 207 -7.54 -3.05 8.60
CA ILE A 207 -6.24 -2.69 9.17
C ILE A 207 -5.22 -2.42 8.07
N LEU A 208 -5.10 -3.32 7.09
CA LEU A 208 -4.05 -3.28 6.07
C LEU A 208 -4.32 -2.24 4.97
N LYS A 209 -5.58 -1.89 4.69
CA LYS A 209 -5.90 -0.88 3.66
C LYS A 209 -5.26 0.48 3.94
N ASP A 210 -4.99 0.77 5.21
CA ASP A 210 -4.47 2.05 5.67
C ASP A 210 -2.94 2.01 5.73
N LEU A 211 -2.27 0.86 5.53
CA LEU A 211 -0.80 0.80 5.55
C LEU A 211 -0.20 1.82 4.57
N PRO A 212 0.91 2.48 4.97
CA PRO A 212 1.51 3.54 4.18
C PRO A 212 2.03 2.97 2.84
N ASP A 213 1.86 3.75 1.77
CA ASP A 213 2.48 3.46 0.48
C ASP A 213 3.97 3.86 0.53
N ILE A 214 4.76 3.10 1.30
CA ILE A 214 6.21 3.20 1.30
C ILE A 214 6.71 2.49 0.05
N ARG A 215 7.05 3.30 -0.95
CA ARG A 215 7.65 2.84 -2.19
C ARG A 215 9.05 2.30 -1.90
N GLU A 216 9.52 1.42 -2.77
CA GLU A 216 10.93 1.00 -2.83
C GLU A 216 11.78 2.13 -3.43
N GLU A 217 11.65 3.32 -2.85
CA GLU A 217 12.45 4.49 -3.13
C GLU A 217 13.56 4.57 -2.06
N PRO A 218 14.78 4.98 -2.42
CA PRO A 218 15.83 5.16 -1.42
C PRO A 218 15.39 6.20 -0.37
N THR A 219 15.52 5.83 0.91
CA THR A 219 14.81 6.49 2.01
C THR A 219 15.75 7.10 3.05
N ILE A 220 15.42 8.31 3.52
CA ILE A 220 16.06 8.96 4.68
C ILE A 220 15.10 8.86 5.86
N ILE A 221 15.46 8.05 6.85
CA ILE A 221 14.69 7.91 8.10
C ILE A 221 15.22 8.92 9.11
N ILE A 222 14.36 9.81 9.59
CA ILE A 222 14.74 10.80 10.59
C ILE A 222 14.38 10.31 11.99
N ALA A 223 15.39 10.28 12.84
CA ALA A 223 15.32 9.96 14.26
C ALA A 223 15.71 11.16 15.13
N GLY A 224 15.41 11.08 16.42
CA GLY A 224 15.77 12.10 17.41
C GLY A 224 14.59 12.51 18.28
N TYR A 225 14.87 13.16 19.41
CA TYR A 225 13.87 13.56 20.39
C TYR A 225 12.76 14.46 19.80
N PRO A 226 11.60 14.60 20.48
CA PRO A 226 10.60 15.59 20.11
C PRO A 226 11.20 17.00 20.02
N ASN A 227 10.67 17.85 19.13
CA ASN A 227 11.03 19.27 18.99
C ASN A 227 12.50 19.59 18.60
N VAL A 228 13.32 18.60 18.23
CA VAL A 228 14.68 18.82 17.67
C VAL A 228 14.65 19.37 16.23
N GLY A 229 13.49 19.36 15.57
CA GLY A 229 13.28 19.94 14.23
C GLY A 229 13.12 18.93 13.09
N LYS A 230 12.79 17.67 13.39
CA LYS A 230 12.60 16.60 12.38
C LYS A 230 11.59 16.98 11.30
N SER A 231 10.37 17.32 11.68
CA SER A 231 9.32 17.69 10.73
C SER A 231 9.64 18.98 9.97
N SER A 232 10.38 19.91 10.58
CA SER A 232 10.87 21.13 9.93
C SER A 232 11.89 20.80 8.84
N PHE A 233 12.80 19.86 9.10
CA PHE A 233 13.73 19.36 8.10
C PHE A 233 12.99 18.71 6.93
N VAL A 234 12.03 17.81 7.19
CA VAL A 234 11.22 17.18 6.13
C VAL A 234 10.57 18.25 5.26
N SER A 235 9.87 19.20 5.87
CA SER A 235 9.17 20.27 5.15
C SER A 235 10.10 21.14 4.32
N TYR A 236 11.34 21.36 4.79
CA TYR A 236 12.34 22.13 4.06
C TYR A 236 12.81 21.39 2.81
N VAL A 237 13.23 20.13 2.94
CA VAL A 237 13.86 19.39 1.83
C VAL A 237 12.88 18.89 0.79
N THR A 238 11.60 18.74 1.13
CA THR A 238 10.59 18.18 0.22
C THR A 238 9.95 19.24 -0.68
N ASN A 239 10.15 20.53 -0.42
CA ASN A 239 9.52 21.65 -1.13
C ASN A 239 7.99 21.49 -1.31
N ALA A 240 7.36 20.70 -0.44
CA ALA A 240 5.97 20.29 -0.51
C ALA A 240 5.47 19.94 0.90
N THR A 241 4.17 20.09 1.12
CA THR A 241 3.53 19.63 2.36
C THR A 241 3.71 18.12 2.49
N PRO A 242 4.39 17.64 3.55
CA PRO A 242 4.56 16.20 3.76
C PRO A 242 3.21 15.51 3.96
N GLU A 243 3.08 14.28 3.49
CA GLU A 243 1.89 13.47 3.67
C GLU A 243 1.96 12.78 5.04
N ILE A 244 0.85 12.82 5.79
CA ILE A 244 0.74 12.04 7.03
C ILE A 244 0.22 10.67 6.64
N ALA A 245 1.05 9.64 6.80
CA ALA A 245 0.66 8.27 6.56
C ALA A 245 0.50 7.54 7.91
N PRO A 246 -0.61 6.82 8.13
CA PRO A 246 -0.77 6.08 9.37
C PRO A 246 0.31 4.99 9.42
N TYR A 247 0.93 4.85 10.59
CA TYR A 247 1.94 3.82 10.82
C TYR A 247 1.60 3.11 12.12
N PRO A 248 1.76 1.77 12.18
CA PRO A 248 1.45 1.02 13.38
C PRO A 248 2.11 1.61 14.62
N PHE A 249 1.37 1.70 15.71
CA PHE A 249 1.88 2.18 17.02
C PHE A 249 2.30 3.65 17.05
N THR A 250 1.92 4.44 16.04
CA THR A 250 2.03 5.90 16.08
C THR A 250 0.68 6.54 16.42
N THR A 251 0.70 7.62 17.19
CA THR A 251 -0.54 8.38 17.51
C THR A 251 -0.95 9.33 16.38
N LYS A 252 0.01 9.79 15.58
CA LYS A 252 -0.21 10.79 14.52
C LYS A 252 0.14 10.30 13.12
N GLY A 253 0.59 9.05 12.95
CA GLY A 253 1.22 8.62 11.71
C GLY A 253 2.69 9.06 11.61
N ILE A 254 3.35 8.61 10.55
CA ILE A 254 4.65 9.12 10.11
C ILE A 254 4.44 10.22 9.07
N LEU A 255 5.35 11.19 9.01
CA LEU A 255 5.35 12.16 7.93
C LEU A 255 6.23 11.63 6.81
N ILE A 256 5.68 11.54 5.62
CA ILE A 256 6.36 11.10 4.42
C ILE A 256 6.50 12.29 3.48
N GLY A 257 7.75 12.63 3.22
CA GLY A 257 8.16 13.63 2.26
C GLY A 257 8.79 12.98 1.04
N HIS A 258 8.70 13.64 -0.11
CA HIS A 258 9.44 13.24 -1.30
C HIS A 258 10.30 14.40 -1.79
N MET A 259 11.52 14.09 -2.22
CA MET A 259 12.40 15.02 -2.91
C MET A 259 12.96 14.37 -4.17
N ILE A 260 13.33 15.18 -5.16
CA ILE A 260 13.91 14.70 -6.42
C ILE A 260 15.28 15.33 -6.57
N VAL A 261 16.31 14.51 -6.64
CA VAL A 261 17.70 14.94 -6.86
C VAL A 261 18.30 14.08 -7.97
N ASN A 262 18.91 14.70 -8.98
CA ASN A 262 19.52 14.02 -10.12
C ASN A 262 18.58 12.99 -10.81
N HIS A 263 17.31 13.33 -10.97
CA HIS A 263 16.25 12.46 -11.53
C HIS A 263 15.97 11.18 -10.73
N VAL A 264 16.49 11.07 -9.50
CA VAL A 264 16.14 10.04 -8.53
C VAL A 264 15.18 10.63 -7.52
N ARG A 265 14.08 9.93 -7.25
CA ARG A 265 13.14 10.29 -6.20
C ARG A 265 13.60 9.62 -4.90
N TYR A 266 13.69 10.42 -3.85
CA TYR A 266 14.02 9.98 -2.50
C TYR A 266 12.83 10.22 -1.59
N GLN A 267 12.66 9.31 -0.63
CA GLN A 267 11.68 9.45 0.42
C GLN A 267 12.35 9.95 1.70
N VAL A 268 11.68 10.85 2.42
CA VAL A 268 12.14 11.35 3.73
C VAL A 268 11.05 11.08 4.74
N ILE A 269 11.33 10.25 5.74
CA ILE A 269 10.35 9.81 6.74
C ILE A 269 10.68 10.40 8.11
N ASP A 270 9.76 11.20 8.66
CA ASP A 270 9.76 11.52 10.09
C ASP A 270 9.07 10.40 10.86
N THR A 271 9.70 9.93 11.93
CA THR A 271 9.26 8.75 12.70
C THR A 271 8.85 9.12 14.14
N PRO A 272 7.87 10.03 14.34
CA PRO A 272 7.44 10.43 15.68
C PRO A 272 6.86 9.22 16.45
N GLY A 273 7.19 9.11 17.73
CA GLY A 273 6.88 7.96 18.58
C GLY A 273 7.72 6.72 18.33
N LEU A 274 8.37 6.61 17.17
CA LEU A 274 9.12 5.42 16.74
C LEU A 274 10.62 5.55 16.85
N LEU A 275 11.24 6.73 16.76
CA LEU A 275 12.69 6.90 16.95
C LEU A 275 13.05 8.16 17.75
N ASP A 276 12.19 8.53 18.70
CA ASP A 276 12.28 9.76 19.49
C ASP A 276 12.40 9.57 21.00
N ARG A 277 12.53 8.32 21.47
CA ARG A 277 12.71 7.97 22.89
C ARG A 277 13.52 6.68 23.04
N PRO A 278 14.14 6.44 24.22
CA PRO A 278 14.91 5.24 24.48
C PRO A 278 14.13 3.96 24.18
N MET A 279 14.81 2.94 23.67
CA MET A 279 14.11 1.73 23.23
C MET A 279 13.69 0.86 24.41
N SER A 280 14.31 1.03 25.58
CA SER A 280 13.89 0.40 26.85
C SER A 280 12.48 0.80 27.29
N GLU A 281 11.95 1.91 26.77
CA GLU A 281 10.61 2.42 27.08
C GLU A 281 9.55 1.90 26.11
N ARG A 282 9.90 0.96 25.22
CA ARG A 282 9.05 0.45 24.16
C ARG A 282 8.65 -0.99 24.41
N ASN A 283 7.42 -1.32 24.06
CA ASN A 283 6.98 -2.71 24.07
C ASN A 283 7.52 -3.49 22.86
N ASP A 284 7.43 -4.81 22.91
CA ASP A 284 7.95 -5.70 21.86
C ASP A 284 7.35 -5.40 20.47
N ILE A 285 6.07 -5.00 20.44
CA ILE A 285 5.35 -4.72 19.19
C ILE A 285 5.87 -3.42 18.54
N GLU A 286 6.11 -2.37 19.32
CA GLU A 286 6.75 -1.14 18.86
C GLU A 286 8.16 -1.43 18.32
N LEU A 287 8.93 -2.28 19.00
CA LEU A 287 10.27 -2.69 18.56
C LEU A 287 10.25 -3.46 17.24
N GLN A 288 9.24 -4.31 17.03
CA GLN A 288 9.04 -4.99 15.75
C GLN A 288 8.72 -3.98 14.64
N ALA A 289 7.86 -3.00 14.91
CA ALA A 289 7.51 -1.98 13.92
C ALA A 289 8.72 -1.11 13.52
N ILE A 290 9.62 -0.86 14.46
CA ILE A 290 10.91 -0.20 14.21
C ILE A 290 11.84 -1.10 13.38
N THR A 291 11.85 -2.40 13.69
CA THR A 291 12.67 -3.37 12.95
C THR A 291 12.25 -3.48 11.50
N ALA A 292 10.95 -3.34 11.18
CA ALA A 292 10.48 -3.32 9.80
C ALA A 292 11.08 -2.16 8.99
N LEU A 293 11.31 -0.98 9.60
CA LEU A 293 11.99 0.14 8.92
C LEU A 293 13.41 -0.21 8.45
N ARG A 294 14.05 -1.21 9.08
CA ARG A 294 15.38 -1.70 8.67
C ARG A 294 15.36 -2.49 7.36
N ARG A 295 14.17 -2.86 6.86
CA ARG A 295 14.00 -3.55 5.58
C ARG A 295 13.96 -2.59 4.40
N LEU A 296 13.90 -1.28 4.65
CA LEU A 296 13.96 -0.26 3.62
C LEU A 296 15.42 -0.03 3.20
N ASP A 297 15.62 0.27 1.91
CA ASP A 297 16.89 0.78 1.40
C ASP A 297 17.10 2.21 1.92
N ALA A 298 17.63 2.31 3.13
CA ALA A 298 17.57 3.54 3.90
C ALA A 298 18.87 3.93 4.61
N ILE A 299 18.98 5.22 4.89
CA ILE A 299 19.93 5.82 5.84
C ILE A 299 19.17 6.37 7.03
N VAL A 300 19.76 6.31 8.22
CA VAL A 300 19.19 6.91 9.43
C VAL A 300 19.89 8.24 9.73
N MET A 301 19.17 9.34 9.58
CA MET A 301 19.61 10.66 10.05
C MET A 301 19.14 10.88 11.48
N ILE A 302 20.07 10.98 12.43
CA ILE A 302 19.76 11.20 13.84
C ILE A 302 19.92 12.69 14.14
N LEU A 303 18.80 13.38 14.30
CA LEU A 303 18.77 14.81 14.56
C LEU A 303 18.81 15.08 16.07
N ILE A 304 19.78 15.87 16.51
CA ILE A 304 19.88 16.36 17.89
C ILE A 304 19.82 17.88 17.92
N ASP A 305 19.51 18.45 19.08
CA ASP A 305 19.49 19.87 19.38
C ASP A 305 20.53 20.17 20.48
N PRO A 306 21.77 20.54 20.10
CA PRO A 306 22.83 20.92 21.02
C PRO A 306 22.56 22.20 21.83
N SER A 307 21.52 22.96 21.49
CA SER A 307 21.07 24.10 22.28
C SER A 307 20.15 23.70 23.44
N GLU A 308 19.76 22.42 23.53
CA GLU A 308 18.82 21.85 24.52
C GLU A 308 17.43 22.50 24.54
N SER A 309 17.10 23.31 23.54
CA SER A 309 15.83 24.04 23.49
C SER A 309 14.61 23.16 23.20
N CYS A 310 14.85 21.92 22.77
CA CYS A 310 13.84 20.89 22.64
C CYS A 310 13.29 20.39 24.00
N GLY A 311 13.93 20.76 25.12
CA GLY A 311 13.54 20.35 26.47
C GLY A 311 14.20 19.05 26.94
N TYR A 312 15.28 18.62 26.29
CA TYR A 312 16.02 17.40 26.61
C TYR A 312 17.52 17.69 26.66
N GLU A 313 18.21 17.13 27.66
CA GLU A 313 19.67 17.30 27.81
C GLU A 313 20.43 16.67 26.63
N ILE A 314 21.51 17.32 26.20
CA ILE A 314 22.34 16.85 25.09
C ILE A 314 22.89 15.44 25.34
N LYS A 315 23.16 15.12 26.59
CA LYS A 315 23.65 13.79 27.01
C LYS A 315 22.64 12.68 26.70
N ASP A 316 21.36 12.93 26.94
CA ASP A 316 20.30 11.96 26.64
C ASP A 316 20.08 11.82 25.14
N GLN A 317 20.17 12.93 24.41
CA GLN A 317 20.10 12.94 22.95
C GLN A 317 21.24 12.10 22.32
N ILE A 318 22.48 12.25 22.80
CA ILE A 318 23.63 11.44 22.36
C ILE A 318 23.43 9.97 22.74
N LYS A 319 22.89 9.68 23.93
CA LYS A 319 22.60 8.30 24.36
C LYS A 319 21.61 7.63 23.42
N LEU A 320 20.51 8.30 23.07
CA LEU A 320 19.55 7.82 22.08
C LEU A 320 20.22 7.61 20.71
N ALA A 321 21.06 8.55 20.28
CA ALA A 321 21.78 8.43 19.01
C ALA A 321 22.64 7.16 18.97
N LYS A 322 23.47 6.93 20.00
CA LYS A 322 24.32 5.73 20.12
C LYS A 322 23.49 4.45 20.21
N GLU A 323 22.35 4.49 20.90
CA GLU A 323 21.42 3.36 20.98
C GLU A 323 20.83 2.98 19.61
N ILE A 324 20.48 3.99 18.80
CA ILE A 324 20.01 3.79 17.42
C ILE A 324 21.14 3.24 16.56
N GLN A 325 22.33 3.85 16.56
CA GLN A 325 23.47 3.37 15.79
C GLN A 325 23.86 1.92 16.13
N ALA A 326 23.77 1.53 17.40
CA ALA A 326 24.09 0.17 17.83
C ALA A 326 23.04 -0.87 17.38
N ARG A 327 21.78 -0.47 17.20
CA ARG A 327 20.69 -1.39 16.80
C ARG A 327 20.47 -1.44 15.29
N PHE A 328 20.68 -0.33 14.60
CA PHE A 328 20.44 -0.23 13.17
C PHE A 328 21.71 -0.59 12.41
N THR A 329 21.60 -1.59 11.55
CA THR A 329 22.66 -1.98 10.59
C THR A 329 22.73 -1.06 9.38
N LEU A 330 21.77 -0.14 9.25
CA LEU A 330 21.75 0.86 8.19
C LEU A 330 22.85 1.89 8.42
N PRO A 331 23.41 2.50 7.35
CA PRO A 331 24.23 3.69 7.47
C PRO A 331 23.50 4.74 8.33
N SER A 332 24.25 5.50 9.12
CA SER A 332 23.67 6.55 9.95
C SER A 332 24.60 7.74 10.11
N ILE A 333 24.02 8.90 10.38
CA ILE A 333 24.74 10.16 10.62
C ILE A 333 24.06 10.93 11.75
N ILE A 334 24.85 11.55 12.63
CA ILE A 334 24.39 12.40 13.72
C ILE A 334 24.49 13.86 13.28
N VAL A 335 23.36 14.57 13.33
CA VAL A 335 23.23 15.94 12.84
C VAL A 335 22.78 16.86 13.97
N GLY A 336 23.54 17.92 14.24
CA GLY A 336 23.18 18.95 15.22
C GLY A 336 22.38 20.08 14.55
N ASN A 337 21.10 20.20 14.88
CA ASN A 337 20.21 21.25 14.38
C ASN A 337 20.19 22.48 15.29
N LYS A 338 19.61 23.57 14.78
CA LYS A 338 19.45 24.87 15.46
C LYS A 338 20.77 25.57 15.72
N SER A 339 21.73 25.45 14.79
CA SER A 339 23.00 26.19 14.82
C SER A 339 22.85 27.71 14.83
N ASP A 340 21.65 28.23 14.54
CA ASP A 340 21.30 29.65 14.59
C ASP A 340 21.06 30.19 16.02
N ARG A 341 21.12 29.36 17.05
CA ARG A 341 20.88 29.76 18.45
C ARG A 341 22.15 30.10 19.18
N ASP A 342 22.07 31.08 20.09
CA ASP A 342 23.20 31.53 20.90
C ASP A 342 23.65 30.46 21.91
N GLU A 343 22.72 29.66 22.42
CA GLU A 343 23.01 28.58 23.39
C GLU A 343 23.61 27.32 22.73
N PHE A 344 23.75 27.32 21.41
CA PHE A 344 24.24 26.18 20.65
C PHE A 344 25.69 25.84 21.00
N ARG A 345 25.97 24.57 21.28
CA ARG A 345 27.32 24.08 21.60
C ARG A 345 27.74 23.01 20.62
N LYS A 346 29.00 23.06 20.17
CA LYS A 346 29.58 21.98 19.37
C LYS A 346 29.80 20.75 20.26
N VAL A 347 29.58 19.59 19.66
CA VAL A 347 29.64 18.28 20.30
C VAL A 347 30.48 17.37 19.40
N ASP A 348 31.42 16.64 19.97
CA ASP A 348 32.39 15.84 19.20
C ASP A 348 31.73 14.68 18.44
N GLU A 349 30.62 14.14 18.95
CA GLU A 349 29.87 13.07 18.28
C GLU A 349 29.00 13.51 17.10
N VAL A 350 28.92 14.82 16.80
CA VAL A 350 28.10 15.34 15.69
C VAL A 350 28.92 15.41 14.42
N ASP A 351 28.43 14.80 13.35
CA ASP A 351 29.10 14.77 12.05
C ASP A 351 28.94 16.10 11.29
N THR A 352 27.73 16.67 11.31
CA THR A 352 27.37 17.89 10.58
C THR A 352 26.41 18.76 11.39
N TYR A 353 26.53 20.08 11.23
CA TYR A 353 25.67 21.07 11.88
C TYR A 353 24.79 21.78 10.86
N ILE A 354 23.52 22.00 11.19
CA ILE A 354 22.54 22.66 10.33
C ILE A 354 21.64 23.62 11.10
N SER A 355 20.97 24.50 10.37
CA SER A 355 19.78 25.19 10.86
C SER A 355 18.61 25.05 9.89
N THR A 356 17.58 24.30 10.31
CA THR A 356 16.30 24.24 9.59
C THR A 356 15.57 25.58 9.50
N LYS A 357 15.96 26.58 10.30
CA LYS A 357 15.35 27.90 10.33
C LYS A 357 15.95 28.82 9.27
N THR A 358 17.28 28.80 9.11
CA THR A 358 17.99 29.67 8.15
C THR A 358 18.28 28.97 6.83
N GLY A 359 18.29 27.63 6.81
CA GLY A 359 18.71 26.82 5.67
C GLY A 359 20.20 26.42 5.70
N ASP A 360 20.96 26.92 6.69
CA ASP A 360 22.40 26.71 6.77
C ASP A 360 22.75 25.22 6.89
N GLY A 361 23.69 24.75 6.05
CA GLY A 361 24.21 23.38 6.02
C GLY A 361 23.27 22.30 5.48
N ILE A 362 22.04 22.63 5.07
CA ILE A 362 21.04 21.61 4.66
C ILE A 362 21.41 20.99 3.31
N ASP A 363 21.81 21.79 2.33
CA ASP A 363 22.11 21.29 0.98
C ASP A 363 23.34 20.36 1.01
N GLU A 364 24.38 20.72 1.76
CA GLU A 364 25.57 19.87 1.97
C GLU A 364 25.21 18.56 2.67
N LEU A 365 24.38 18.63 3.72
CA LEU A 365 23.89 17.46 4.44
C LEU A 365 23.09 16.54 3.51
N VAL A 366 22.20 17.09 2.68
CA VAL A 366 21.43 16.31 1.72
C VAL A 366 22.38 15.59 0.77
N GLN A 367 23.36 16.26 0.18
CA GLN A 367 24.33 15.59 -0.70
C GLN A 367 25.11 14.48 0.02
N GLN A 368 25.52 14.71 1.28
CA GLN A 368 26.18 13.71 2.10
C GLN A 368 25.29 12.49 2.33
N LEU A 369 24.03 12.68 2.75
CA LEU A 369 23.05 11.61 2.94
C LEU A 369 22.86 10.81 1.66
N LEU A 370 22.68 11.50 0.52
CA LEU A 370 22.45 10.85 -0.77
C LEU A 370 23.64 10.00 -1.22
N SER A 371 24.87 10.41 -0.92
CA SER A 371 26.07 9.64 -1.23
C SER A 371 26.22 8.35 -0.41
N MET A 372 25.57 8.30 0.75
CA MET A 372 25.61 7.15 1.66
C MET A 372 24.48 6.14 1.41
N ILE A 373 23.43 6.56 0.69
CA ILE A 373 22.34 5.65 0.35
C ILE A 373 22.83 4.73 -0.79
N PRO A 374 22.83 3.40 -0.59
CA PRO A 374 23.15 2.49 -1.67
C PRO A 374 22.12 2.68 -2.79
N LEU A 375 22.56 3.22 -3.93
CA LEU A 375 21.70 3.30 -5.10
C LEU A 375 21.55 1.89 -5.66
N PRO A 376 20.32 1.42 -5.94
CA PRO A 376 20.16 0.21 -6.72
C PRO A 376 20.86 0.43 -8.06
N GLU A 377 21.66 -0.55 -8.51
CA GLU A 377 22.16 -0.58 -9.88
C GLU A 377 20.94 -0.50 -10.80
N LYS A 378 20.64 0.67 -11.34
CA LYS A 378 19.64 0.77 -12.40
C LYS A 378 20.23 0.04 -13.60
N GLU A 379 19.75 -1.17 -13.87
CA GLU A 379 19.70 -1.66 -15.24
C GLU A 379 18.90 -0.62 -16.02
N PHE A 380 19.61 0.30 -16.69
CA PHE A 380 19.02 1.01 -17.80
C PHE A 380 18.73 -0.06 -18.83
N GLU A 381 17.51 -0.59 -18.86
CA GLU A 381 16.99 -1.19 -20.08
C GLU A 381 17.09 -0.09 -21.14
N GLU A 382 18.12 -0.18 -21.99
CA GLU A 382 18.17 0.61 -23.20
C GLU A 382 16.83 0.37 -23.91
N PRO A 383 16.11 1.42 -24.33
CA PRO A 383 14.87 1.24 -25.06
C PRO A 383 15.18 0.35 -26.25
N ASN A 384 14.62 -0.86 -26.26
CA ASN A 384 14.84 -1.84 -27.30
C ASN A 384 14.68 -1.14 -28.66
N PRO A 385 15.76 -1.01 -29.47
CA PRO A 385 15.70 -0.27 -30.73
C PRO A 385 14.76 -0.94 -31.75
N PHE A 386 14.29 -2.16 -31.44
CA PHE A 386 13.32 -2.90 -32.22
C PHE A 386 12.06 -3.12 -31.38
N GLY A 387 11.27 -2.05 -31.22
CA GLY A 387 9.89 -2.16 -30.75
C GLY A 387 9.08 -3.05 -31.71
N TYR A 388 8.80 -4.27 -31.28
CA TYR A 388 7.82 -5.18 -31.87
C TYR A 388 6.79 -5.58 -30.82
#